data_AF-A0A1H9B819-F1
#
_entry.id   AF-A0A1H9B819-F1
#
_cell.length_a   1.000
_cell.length_b   1.000
_cell.length_c   1.000
_cell.angle_alpha   90.00
_cell.angle_beta   90.00
_cell.angle_gamma   90.00
#
_symmetry.space_group_name_H-M   'P 1'
#
loop_
_entity.id
_entity.type
_entity.pdbx_description
1 polymer ?
#
loop_
_entity_poly.entity_id
_entity_poly.type
_entity_poly.pdbx_seq_one_letter_code
_entity_poly.pdbx_strand_id
1 'polypeptide(L)'
;MNIEKKNFIQEYIKQLKREIYLFNKGSSDEATLFDLITEIVGVFSKDFPDLQKDLSFNNGTAMRDARIVLGLLNKELIENSIPEQTNTDYSENIDILNQLRIETASFKDTALTWEKHGNICNYFEQLEQSLNDNNIKAIKVCLQLIDDWYNQTLERIINARYCSHKNEHKNNAAKIKQFLDKVSLIPDNCIIQNEDTLKAKTSNKSIIFISHSSADKKYGDALRKFIIGLGVKDEQLIYTSHPLNKIPLDKNIYEYLRENFNNKVFMIILWSDTYLESPACLNEMGAAWVTQSDYTNIYNPNFTFGNPKYHQCAVDTRKMGAVLRNDEHCKANMIELKNKISKLFNLKIDEKHFMVLLDEFIKDIE
;
A
#
# COMPACT_ATOMS: atom_id res chain seq x y z
N MET A 1 5.21 22.18 -4.63
CA MET A 1 6.38 22.29 -5.54
C MET A 1 5.93 22.75 -6.93
N ASN A 2 6.63 23.70 -7.58
CA ASN A 2 6.32 24.10 -8.96
C ASN A 2 6.61 22.94 -9.95
N ILE A 3 5.81 22.81 -11.01
CA ILE A 3 5.89 21.80 -12.08
C ILE A 3 7.31 21.73 -12.66
N GLU A 4 7.97 22.87 -12.84
CA GLU A 4 9.37 22.91 -13.31
C GLU A 4 10.32 22.22 -12.34
N LYS A 5 10.25 22.48 -11.03
CA LYS A 5 11.06 21.80 -10.00
C LYS A 5 10.73 20.30 -9.94
N LYS A 6 9.47 19.92 -10.11
CA LYS A 6 9.03 18.51 -10.16
C LYS A 6 9.65 17.75 -11.33
N ASN A 7 9.52 18.30 -12.55
CA ASN A 7 10.08 17.71 -13.76
C ASN A 7 11.61 17.64 -13.65
N PHE A 8 12.22 18.67 -13.08
CA PHE A 8 13.66 18.73 -12.86
C PHE A 8 14.16 17.63 -11.90
N ILE A 9 13.47 17.40 -10.78
CA ILE A 9 13.77 16.29 -9.86
C ILE A 9 13.57 14.92 -10.54
N GLN A 10 12.50 14.78 -11.33
CA GLN A 10 12.22 13.53 -12.05
C GLN A 10 13.30 13.17 -13.08
N GLU A 11 13.87 14.16 -13.77
CA GLU A 11 14.99 13.94 -14.69
C GLU A 11 16.24 13.47 -13.95
N TYR A 12 16.59 14.07 -12.80
CA TYR A 12 17.72 13.60 -11.98
C TYR A 12 17.49 12.18 -11.43
N ILE A 13 16.27 11.83 -11.01
CA ILE A 13 15.91 10.46 -10.62
C ILE A 13 16.15 9.48 -11.78
N LYS A 14 15.76 9.87 -13.00
CA LYS A 14 15.91 9.03 -14.20
C LYS A 14 17.38 8.85 -14.56
N GLN A 15 18.17 9.92 -14.51
CA GLN A 15 19.62 9.87 -14.75
C GLN A 15 20.33 8.99 -13.71
N LEU A 16 20.03 9.19 -12.43
CA LEU A 16 20.64 8.40 -11.35
C LEU A 16 20.26 6.92 -11.41
N LYS A 17 19.00 6.59 -11.73
CA LYS A 17 18.57 5.20 -11.96
C LYS A 17 19.28 4.57 -13.16
N ARG A 18 19.49 5.33 -14.23
CA ARG A 18 20.22 4.88 -15.42
C ARG A 18 21.69 4.59 -15.08
N GLU A 19 22.36 5.48 -14.36
CA GLU A 19 23.76 5.26 -13.98
C GLU A 19 23.91 4.12 -12.98
N ILE A 20 23.00 3.98 -12.00
CA ILE A 20 22.93 2.80 -11.12
C ILE A 20 22.81 1.51 -11.93
N TYR A 21 21.99 1.50 -12.98
CA TYR A 21 21.83 0.36 -13.86
C TYR A 21 23.11 0.05 -14.65
N LEU A 22 23.77 1.06 -15.20
CA LEU A 22 25.03 0.90 -15.96
C LEU A 22 26.17 0.44 -15.05
N PHE A 23 26.27 0.99 -13.83
CA PHE A 23 27.26 0.58 -12.83
C PHE A 23 27.11 -0.89 -12.44
N ASN A 24 25.87 -1.35 -12.18
CA ASN A 24 25.59 -2.77 -11.93
C ASN A 24 25.93 -3.70 -13.11
N LYS A 25 25.94 -3.18 -14.34
CA LYS A 25 26.32 -3.91 -15.56
C LYS A 25 27.82 -3.84 -15.85
N GLY A 26 28.61 -3.17 -15.02
CA GLY A 26 30.04 -2.93 -15.25
C GLY A 26 30.31 -2.00 -16.44
N SER A 27 29.30 -1.24 -16.89
CA SER A 27 29.38 -0.31 -18.03
C SER A 27 29.51 1.15 -17.60
N SER A 28 29.58 1.41 -16.29
CA SER A 28 29.84 2.71 -15.65
C SER A 28 30.71 2.46 -14.42
N ASP A 29 31.54 3.42 -14.05
CA ASP A 29 32.47 3.30 -12.94
C ASP A 29 32.04 4.12 -11.72
N GLU A 30 32.76 3.91 -10.63
CA GLU A 30 32.43 4.52 -9.34
C GLU A 30 32.57 6.05 -9.37
N ALA A 31 33.56 6.55 -10.12
CA ALA A 31 33.78 7.99 -10.29
C ALA A 31 32.59 8.66 -11.00
N THR A 32 32.07 8.03 -12.06
CA THR A 32 30.91 8.52 -12.81
C THR A 32 29.67 8.62 -11.92
N LEU A 33 29.45 7.63 -11.05
CA LEU A 33 28.32 7.64 -10.12
C LEU A 33 28.49 8.71 -9.04
N PHE A 34 29.71 8.92 -8.54
CA PHE A 34 30.02 9.99 -7.58
C PHE A 34 29.92 11.39 -8.17
N ASP A 35 30.29 11.58 -9.43
CA ASP A 35 30.15 12.86 -10.12
C ASP A 35 28.68 13.27 -10.23
N LEU A 36 27.81 12.32 -10.64
CA LEU A 36 26.37 12.57 -10.71
C LEU A 36 25.74 12.81 -9.32
N ILE A 37 26.17 12.06 -8.30
CA ILE A 37 25.75 12.30 -6.91
C ILE A 37 26.16 13.70 -6.46
N THR A 38 27.40 14.10 -6.73
CA THR A 38 27.94 15.42 -6.34
C THR A 38 27.20 16.55 -7.05
N GLU A 39 26.87 16.38 -8.33
CA GLU A 39 26.04 17.32 -9.08
C GLU A 39 24.68 17.49 -8.43
N ILE A 40 23.96 16.39 -8.17
CA ILE A 40 22.63 16.42 -7.54
C ILE A 40 22.70 17.10 -6.17
N VAL A 41 23.69 16.75 -5.34
CA VAL A 41 23.86 17.34 -4.01
C VAL A 41 24.14 18.85 -4.10
N GLY A 42 24.95 19.28 -5.07
CA GLY A 42 25.22 20.69 -5.31
C GLY A 42 23.97 21.47 -5.74
N VAL A 43 23.21 20.92 -6.68
CA VAL A 43 21.97 21.50 -7.20
C VAL A 43 20.93 21.68 -6.10
N PHE A 44 20.75 20.67 -5.25
CA PHE A 44 19.77 20.70 -4.17
C PHE A 44 20.35 21.08 -2.80
N SER A 45 21.53 21.69 -2.76
CA SER A 45 22.24 22.05 -1.51
C SER A 45 21.42 22.93 -0.56
N LYS A 46 20.53 23.79 -1.09
CA LYS A 46 19.61 24.61 -0.27
C LYS A 46 18.38 23.83 0.20
N ASP A 47 17.93 22.85 -0.56
CA ASP A 47 16.76 22.02 -0.25
C ASP A 47 17.12 20.88 0.72
N PHE A 48 18.35 20.37 0.66
CA PHE A 48 18.86 19.31 1.54
C PHE A 48 20.21 19.71 2.18
N PRO A 49 20.20 20.68 3.12
CA PRO A 49 21.43 21.28 3.66
C PRO A 49 22.34 20.30 4.42
N ASP A 50 21.81 19.19 4.91
CA ASP A 50 22.56 18.17 5.64
C ASP A 50 22.91 16.93 4.80
N LEU A 51 22.44 16.84 3.55
CA LEU A 51 22.61 15.65 2.70
C LEU A 51 24.08 15.28 2.50
N GLN A 52 24.95 16.27 2.35
CA GLN A 52 26.38 16.02 2.16
C GLN A 52 27.03 15.32 3.36
N LYS A 53 26.45 15.44 4.57
CA LYS A 53 26.95 14.79 5.79
C LYS A 53 26.58 13.31 5.87
N ASP A 54 25.52 12.89 5.16
CA ASP A 54 25.02 11.51 5.16
C ASP A 54 25.67 10.62 4.08
N LEU A 55 26.47 11.23 3.18
CA LEU A 55 27.16 10.57 2.08
C LEU A 55 28.61 10.27 2.44
N SER A 56 29.09 9.09 2.02
CA SER A 56 30.41 8.61 2.44
C SER A 56 31.53 8.90 1.44
N PHE A 57 31.25 8.92 0.13
CA PHE A 57 32.23 9.17 -0.95
C PHE A 57 33.53 8.36 -0.85
N ASN A 58 33.46 7.15 -0.27
CA ASN A 58 34.60 6.25 -0.14
C ASN A 58 34.52 5.17 -1.22
N ASN A 59 35.66 4.61 -1.65
CA ASN A 59 35.65 3.49 -2.59
C ASN A 59 34.77 2.33 -2.08
N GLY A 60 33.84 1.88 -2.92
CA GLY A 60 32.82 0.90 -2.62
C GLY A 60 31.49 1.45 -2.07
N THR A 61 31.35 2.77 -1.84
CA THR A 61 30.11 3.35 -1.27
C THR A 61 29.20 4.00 -2.30
N ALA A 62 29.60 4.16 -3.56
CA ALA A 62 28.81 4.93 -4.52
C ALA A 62 27.39 4.40 -4.71
N MET A 63 27.19 3.08 -4.66
CA MET A 63 25.85 2.49 -4.77
C MET A 63 24.96 2.80 -3.55
N ARG A 64 25.55 2.83 -2.35
CA ARG A 64 24.84 3.23 -1.13
C ARG A 64 24.47 4.71 -1.20
N ASP A 65 25.44 5.55 -1.55
CA ASP A 65 25.29 7.00 -1.64
C ASP A 65 24.26 7.37 -2.72
N ALA A 66 24.28 6.70 -3.88
CA ALA A 66 23.29 6.85 -4.93
C ALA A 66 21.86 6.49 -4.46
N ARG A 67 21.71 5.42 -3.66
CA ARG A 67 20.40 5.01 -3.12
C ARG A 67 19.88 6.00 -2.08
N ILE A 68 20.75 6.60 -1.27
CA ILE A 68 20.39 7.64 -0.30
C ILE A 68 19.85 8.87 -1.05
N VAL A 69 20.60 9.37 -2.04
CA VAL A 69 20.19 10.50 -2.88
C VAL A 69 18.88 10.19 -3.60
N LEU A 70 18.74 9.00 -4.17
CA LEU A 70 17.51 8.57 -4.84
C LEU A 70 16.31 8.57 -3.86
N GLY A 71 16.50 8.09 -2.64
CA GLY A 71 15.47 8.10 -1.60
C GLY A 71 15.01 9.51 -1.25
N LEU A 72 15.94 10.45 -1.13
CA LEU A 72 15.64 11.85 -0.80
C LEU A 72 14.95 12.60 -1.93
N LEU A 73 15.39 12.41 -3.18
CA LEU A 73 14.70 12.99 -4.33
C LEU A 73 13.25 12.47 -4.44
N ASN A 74 13.03 11.18 -4.21
CA ASN A 74 11.66 10.64 -4.17
C ASN A 74 10.88 11.17 -2.97
N LYS A 75 11.50 11.32 -1.81
CA LYS A 75 10.88 11.92 -0.62
C LYS A 75 10.45 13.36 -0.88
N GLU A 76 11.29 14.18 -1.52
CA GLU A 76 10.95 15.56 -1.90
C GLU A 76 9.76 15.61 -2.86
N LEU A 77 9.67 14.68 -3.81
CA LEU A 77 8.50 14.54 -4.69
C LEU A 77 7.23 14.19 -3.90
N ILE A 78 7.34 13.37 -2.84
CA ILE A 78 6.23 12.90 -2.00
C ILE A 78 5.80 13.97 -0.97
N GLU A 79 6.75 14.67 -0.35
CA GLU A 79 6.48 15.67 0.69
C GLU A 79 6.04 17.01 0.09
N ASN A 80 6.51 17.35 -1.11
CA ASN A 80 6.12 18.58 -1.81
C ASN A 80 5.16 18.36 -2.97
N SER A 81 4.58 17.16 -3.09
CA SER A 81 3.30 17.00 -3.77
C SER A 81 2.25 17.69 -2.92
N ILE A 82 2.09 19.00 -3.14
CA ILE A 82 0.92 19.71 -2.64
C ILE A 82 -0.30 19.03 -3.26
N PRO A 83 -1.26 18.56 -2.43
CA PRO A 83 -2.56 18.16 -2.92
C PRO A 83 -3.29 19.44 -3.34
N GLU A 84 -3.38 19.70 -4.65
CA GLU A 84 -4.50 20.44 -5.27
C GLU A 84 -4.22 20.70 -6.75
N GLN A 85 -4.97 20.02 -7.62
CA GLN A 85 -5.98 20.72 -8.42
C GLN A 85 -7.29 19.92 -8.31
N THR A 86 -8.28 20.60 -7.72
CA THR A 86 -9.74 20.36 -7.72
C THR A 86 -10.27 19.03 -7.14
N ASN A 87 -10.62 19.10 -5.85
CA ASN A 87 -11.67 18.27 -5.23
C ASN A 87 -12.99 18.31 -6.04
N THR A 88 -13.21 19.32 -6.88
CA THR A 88 -14.34 19.42 -7.81
C THR A 88 -14.24 18.46 -9.00
N ASP A 89 -13.06 18.25 -9.58
CA ASP A 89 -12.87 17.44 -10.80
C ASP A 89 -12.77 15.95 -10.42
N TYR A 90 -12.17 15.61 -9.28
CA TYR A 90 -12.22 14.25 -8.73
C TYR A 90 -13.65 13.86 -8.30
N SER A 91 -14.38 14.74 -7.62
CA SER A 91 -15.80 14.52 -7.29
C SER A 91 -16.62 14.36 -8.57
N GLU A 92 -16.43 15.23 -9.56
CA GLU A 92 -17.16 15.18 -10.83
C GLU A 92 -16.86 13.90 -11.61
N ASN A 93 -15.60 13.45 -11.66
CA ASN A 93 -15.22 12.19 -12.31
C ASN A 93 -15.79 10.96 -11.59
N ILE A 94 -15.82 10.97 -10.25
CA ILE A 94 -16.50 9.94 -9.44
C ILE A 94 -18.00 9.96 -9.70
N ASP A 95 -18.63 11.14 -9.73
CA ASP A 95 -20.06 11.32 -9.99
C ASP A 95 -20.45 10.82 -11.39
N ILE A 96 -19.63 11.15 -12.41
CA ILE A 96 -19.83 10.67 -13.79
C ILE A 96 -19.82 9.14 -13.83
N LEU A 97 -18.87 8.49 -13.17
CA LEU A 97 -18.78 7.03 -13.17
C LEU A 97 -19.85 6.35 -12.31
N ASN A 98 -20.24 6.96 -11.20
CA ASN A 98 -21.35 6.48 -10.39
C ASN A 98 -22.66 6.56 -11.16
N GLN A 99 -22.89 7.67 -11.86
CA GLN A 99 -24.06 7.83 -12.72
C GLN A 99 -24.05 6.80 -13.85
N LEU A 100 -22.91 6.59 -14.50
CA LEU A 100 -22.76 5.55 -15.52
C LEU A 100 -23.05 4.15 -14.94
N ARG A 101 -22.54 3.83 -13.74
CA ARG A 101 -22.78 2.55 -13.06
C ARG A 101 -24.26 2.30 -12.79
N ILE A 102 -24.99 3.33 -12.35
CA ILE A 102 -26.44 3.25 -12.11
C ILE A 102 -27.20 3.03 -13.41
N GLU A 103 -26.85 3.75 -14.48
CA GLU A 103 -27.62 3.71 -15.74
C GLU A 103 -27.27 2.48 -16.62
N THR A 104 -26.09 1.88 -16.46
CA THR A 104 -25.58 0.78 -17.31
C THR A 104 -26.55 -0.40 -17.41
N ALA A 105 -27.16 -0.82 -16.29
CA ALA A 105 -28.13 -1.93 -16.29
C ALA A 105 -29.34 -1.62 -17.19
N SER A 106 -29.86 -0.40 -17.12
CA SER A 106 -30.99 0.02 -17.95
C SER A 106 -30.63 0.10 -19.43
N PHE A 107 -29.41 0.57 -19.75
CA PHE A 107 -28.92 0.60 -21.13
C PHE A 107 -28.81 -0.80 -21.72
N LYS A 108 -28.26 -1.74 -20.94
CA LYS A 108 -28.15 -3.15 -21.30
C LYS A 108 -29.54 -3.74 -21.57
N ASP A 109 -30.49 -3.58 -20.66
CA ASP A 109 -31.85 -4.12 -20.81
C ASP A 109 -32.52 -3.62 -22.09
N THR A 110 -32.47 -2.31 -22.37
CA THR A 110 -33.00 -1.74 -23.61
C THR A 110 -32.30 -2.33 -24.84
N ALA A 111 -30.96 -2.43 -24.85
CA ALA A 111 -30.20 -3.02 -25.95
C ALA A 111 -30.60 -4.49 -26.20
N LEU A 112 -30.74 -5.28 -25.13
CA LEU A 112 -31.13 -6.69 -25.19
C LEU A 112 -32.60 -6.92 -25.62
N THR A 113 -33.45 -5.89 -25.61
CA THR A 113 -34.78 -5.99 -26.26
C THR A 113 -34.68 -6.15 -27.78
N TRP A 114 -33.57 -5.69 -28.38
CA TRP A 114 -33.31 -5.81 -29.81
C TRP A 114 -32.42 -7.02 -30.13
N GLU A 115 -31.29 -7.17 -29.43
CA GLU A 115 -30.28 -8.20 -29.73
C GLU A 115 -29.83 -8.92 -28.45
N LYS A 116 -30.28 -10.17 -28.27
CA LYS A 116 -30.02 -10.96 -27.04
C LYS A 116 -28.73 -11.77 -27.06
N HIS A 117 -28.12 -11.97 -28.24
CA HIS A 117 -27.00 -12.90 -28.43
C HIS A 117 -25.87 -12.32 -29.31
N GLY A 118 -25.82 -11.00 -29.44
CA GLY A 118 -24.77 -10.29 -30.18
C GLY A 118 -23.63 -9.79 -29.28
N ASN A 119 -22.59 -9.26 -29.91
CA ASN A 119 -21.43 -8.71 -29.20
C ASN A 119 -21.80 -7.60 -28.20
N ILE A 120 -22.94 -6.93 -28.41
CA ILE A 120 -23.46 -5.88 -27.52
C ILE A 120 -23.67 -6.38 -26.07
N CYS A 121 -24.13 -7.63 -25.89
CA CYS A 121 -24.30 -8.21 -24.55
C CYS A 121 -22.97 -8.31 -23.81
N ASN A 122 -21.94 -8.81 -24.51
CA ASN A 122 -20.59 -8.95 -23.98
C ASN A 122 -19.95 -7.57 -23.71
N TYR A 123 -20.20 -6.56 -24.53
CA TYR A 123 -19.69 -5.20 -24.29
C TYR A 123 -20.27 -4.60 -23.01
N PHE A 124 -21.56 -4.80 -22.74
CA PHE A 124 -22.18 -4.37 -21.49
C PHE A 124 -21.68 -5.16 -20.28
N GLU A 125 -21.50 -6.48 -20.39
CA GLU A 125 -20.92 -7.30 -19.30
C GLU A 125 -19.49 -6.85 -18.95
N GLN A 126 -18.66 -6.59 -19.96
CA GLN A 126 -17.31 -6.06 -19.76
C GLN A 126 -17.31 -4.63 -19.23
N LEU A 127 -18.28 -3.80 -19.63
CA LEU A 127 -18.45 -2.47 -19.06
C LEU A 127 -18.80 -2.54 -17.56
N GLU A 128 -19.75 -3.39 -17.18
CA GLU A 128 -20.12 -3.64 -15.77
C GLU A 128 -18.91 -4.11 -14.95
N GLN A 129 -18.15 -5.08 -15.49
CA GLN A 129 -16.93 -5.57 -14.85
C GLN A 129 -15.85 -4.47 -14.74
N SER A 130 -15.60 -3.73 -15.82
CA SER A 130 -14.59 -2.66 -15.84
C SER A 130 -14.95 -1.51 -14.90
N LEU A 131 -16.24 -1.22 -14.74
CA LEU A 131 -16.75 -0.32 -13.72
C LEU A 131 -16.45 -0.88 -12.33
N ASN A 132 -16.76 -2.14 -12.04
CA ASN A 132 -16.45 -2.76 -10.73
C ASN A 132 -14.95 -2.75 -10.39
N ASP A 133 -14.10 -2.99 -11.40
CA ASP A 133 -12.65 -3.00 -11.25
C ASP A 133 -12.01 -1.59 -11.29
N ASN A 134 -12.82 -0.54 -11.49
CA ASN A 134 -12.39 0.85 -11.70
C ASN A 134 -11.31 1.00 -12.78
N ASN A 135 -11.39 0.19 -13.84
CA ASN A 135 -10.44 0.18 -14.93
C ASN A 135 -10.87 1.20 -16.00
N ILE A 136 -10.45 2.46 -15.85
CA ILE A 136 -10.84 3.60 -16.71
C ILE A 136 -10.55 3.32 -18.18
N LYS A 137 -9.38 2.75 -18.48
CA LYS A 137 -9.00 2.40 -19.84
C LYS A 137 -9.98 1.39 -20.45
N ALA A 138 -10.37 0.35 -19.70
CA ALA A 138 -11.32 -0.64 -20.18
C ALA A 138 -12.75 -0.06 -20.30
N ILE A 139 -13.16 0.83 -19.39
CA ILE A 139 -14.46 1.55 -19.46
C ILE A 139 -14.56 2.34 -20.76
N LYS A 140 -13.53 3.12 -21.11
CA LYS A 140 -13.48 3.90 -22.37
C LYS A 140 -13.64 3.00 -23.59
N VAL A 141 -12.91 1.89 -23.63
CA VAL A 141 -12.98 0.93 -24.74
C VAL A 141 -14.38 0.34 -24.86
N CYS A 142 -14.99 -0.08 -23.75
CA CYS A 142 -16.33 -0.66 -23.76
C CYS A 142 -17.38 0.37 -24.22
N LEU A 143 -17.33 1.61 -23.71
CA LEU A 143 -18.23 2.68 -24.11
C LEU A 143 -18.11 2.99 -25.62
N GLN A 144 -16.90 3.02 -26.16
CA GLN A 144 -16.67 3.23 -27.60
C GLN A 144 -17.31 2.10 -28.43
N LEU A 145 -17.12 0.83 -28.04
CA LEU A 145 -17.72 -0.31 -28.75
C LEU A 145 -19.25 -0.28 -28.74
N ILE A 146 -19.84 0.19 -27.64
CA ILE A 146 -21.30 0.33 -27.50
C ILE A 146 -21.82 1.51 -28.35
N ASP A 147 -21.13 2.66 -28.34
CA ASP A 147 -21.46 3.82 -29.18
C ASP A 147 -21.41 3.44 -30.67
N ASP A 148 -20.37 2.72 -31.10
CA ASP A 148 -20.21 2.23 -32.46
C ASP A 148 -21.37 1.29 -32.87
N TRP A 149 -21.79 0.39 -31.99
CA TRP A 149 -22.93 -0.50 -32.24
C TRP A 149 -24.23 0.30 -32.43
N TYR A 150 -24.48 1.31 -31.60
CA TYR A 150 -25.64 2.18 -31.75
C TYR A 150 -25.57 2.97 -33.07
N ASN A 151 -24.43 3.55 -33.42
CA ASN A 151 -24.24 4.29 -34.67
C ASN A 151 -24.55 3.43 -35.90
N GLN A 152 -24.25 2.13 -35.86
CA GLN A 152 -24.53 1.19 -36.96
C GLN A 152 -25.97 0.65 -36.97
N THR A 153 -26.62 0.58 -35.81
CA THR A 153 -27.88 -0.19 -35.65
C THR A 153 -29.10 0.69 -35.40
N LEU A 154 -28.92 1.93 -34.92
CA LEU A 154 -30.00 2.78 -34.44
C LEU A 154 -31.05 3.10 -35.52
N GLU A 155 -30.63 3.37 -36.76
CA GLU A 155 -31.57 3.62 -37.86
C GLU A 155 -32.48 2.41 -38.13
N ARG A 156 -31.91 1.20 -38.07
CA ARG A 156 -32.67 -0.05 -38.23
C ARG A 156 -33.66 -0.24 -37.09
N ILE A 157 -33.26 0.06 -35.85
CA ILE A 157 -34.11 -0.03 -34.66
C ILE A 157 -35.28 0.94 -34.75
N ILE A 158 -35.03 2.22 -35.10
CA ILE A 158 -36.06 3.25 -35.21
C ILE A 158 -37.09 2.90 -36.29
N ASN A 159 -36.64 2.34 -37.41
CA ASN A 159 -37.51 1.97 -38.52
C ASN A 159 -38.20 0.60 -38.36
N ALA A 160 -37.80 -0.21 -37.37
CA ALA A 160 -38.38 -1.54 -37.16
C ALA A 160 -39.84 -1.46 -36.70
N ARG A 161 -40.75 -2.19 -37.34
CA ARG A 161 -42.19 -2.19 -36.97
C ARG A 161 -42.48 -2.77 -35.59
N TYR A 162 -41.60 -3.63 -35.08
CA TYR A 162 -41.82 -4.43 -33.88
C TYR A 162 -41.01 -3.98 -32.65
N CYS A 163 -40.23 -2.90 -32.76
CA CYS A 163 -39.51 -2.36 -31.59
C CYS A 163 -40.44 -1.45 -30.78
N SER A 164 -40.73 -1.83 -29.53
CA SER A 164 -41.58 -1.07 -28.61
C SER A 164 -40.85 0.10 -27.93
N HIS A 165 -39.51 0.05 -27.82
CA HIS A 165 -38.69 0.98 -27.03
C HIS A 165 -37.83 1.92 -27.89
N LYS A 166 -38.31 2.34 -29.07
CA LYS A 166 -37.53 3.14 -30.04
C LYS A 166 -36.97 4.45 -29.46
N ASN A 167 -37.78 5.15 -28.68
CA ASN A 167 -37.38 6.40 -28.05
C ASN A 167 -36.31 6.16 -26.98
N GLU A 168 -36.38 5.04 -26.25
CA GLU A 168 -35.35 4.66 -25.28
C GLU A 168 -34.03 4.34 -25.97
N HIS A 169 -34.04 3.58 -27.07
CA HIS A 169 -32.83 3.33 -27.87
C HIS A 169 -32.17 4.62 -28.34
N LYS A 170 -32.96 5.58 -28.84
CA LYS A 170 -32.45 6.89 -29.27
C LYS A 170 -31.86 7.69 -28.10
N ASN A 171 -32.53 7.69 -26.95
CA ASN A 171 -32.07 8.39 -25.76
C ASN A 171 -30.81 7.74 -25.17
N ASN A 172 -30.75 6.41 -25.13
CA ASN A 172 -29.60 5.66 -24.63
C ASN A 172 -28.38 5.88 -25.51
N ALA A 173 -28.52 5.84 -26.84
CA ALA A 173 -27.44 6.16 -27.76
C ALA A 173 -26.84 7.57 -27.48
N ALA A 174 -27.70 8.58 -27.32
CA ALA A 174 -27.26 9.93 -27.01
C ALA A 174 -26.57 10.03 -25.64
N LYS A 175 -27.08 9.34 -24.62
CA LYS A 175 -26.49 9.32 -23.27
C LYS A 175 -25.14 8.59 -23.23
N ILE A 176 -25.03 7.45 -23.90
CA ILE A 176 -23.78 6.69 -24.01
C ILE A 176 -22.72 7.56 -24.67
N LYS A 177 -23.08 8.30 -25.73
CA LYS A 177 -22.17 9.26 -26.35
C LYS A 177 -21.72 10.35 -25.37
N GLN A 178 -22.65 10.92 -24.60
CA GLN A 178 -22.31 11.91 -23.56
C GLN A 178 -21.38 11.33 -22.49
N PHE A 179 -21.62 10.10 -22.03
CA PHE A 179 -20.74 9.45 -21.05
C PHE A 179 -19.36 9.18 -21.64
N LEU A 180 -19.28 8.72 -22.89
CA LEU A 180 -18.02 8.50 -23.59
C LEU A 180 -17.22 9.80 -23.69
N ASP A 181 -17.85 10.89 -24.12
CA ASP A 181 -17.20 12.19 -24.24
C ASP A 181 -16.68 12.68 -22.88
N LYS A 182 -17.48 12.54 -21.81
CA LYS A 182 -17.06 12.89 -20.44
C LYS A 182 -15.93 12.00 -19.92
N VAL A 183 -16.06 10.68 -20.03
CA VAL A 183 -15.08 9.70 -19.54
C VAL A 183 -13.78 9.75 -20.34
N SER A 184 -13.82 10.17 -21.61
CA SER A 184 -12.62 10.35 -22.44
C SER A 184 -11.62 11.35 -21.84
N LEU A 185 -12.13 12.34 -21.09
CA LEU A 185 -11.35 13.38 -20.42
C LEU A 185 -10.67 12.86 -19.13
N ILE A 186 -11.13 11.73 -18.58
CA ILE A 186 -10.57 11.14 -17.37
C ILE A 186 -9.24 10.46 -17.70
N PRO A 187 -8.12 10.75 -17.00
CA PRO A 187 -6.84 10.07 -17.22
C PRO A 187 -6.93 8.55 -17.01
N ASP A 188 -6.25 7.76 -17.86
CA ASP A 188 -6.28 6.29 -17.78
C ASP A 188 -5.75 5.73 -16.44
N ASN A 189 -4.88 6.48 -15.77
CA ASN A 189 -4.29 6.16 -14.48
C ASN A 189 -5.05 6.78 -13.29
N CYS A 190 -6.25 7.31 -13.50
CA CYS A 190 -7.08 7.86 -12.43
C CYS A 190 -7.47 6.75 -11.45
N ILE A 191 -7.08 6.90 -10.19
CA ILE A 191 -7.43 5.97 -9.11
C ILE A 191 -8.77 6.42 -8.54
N ILE A 192 -9.83 5.72 -8.94
CA ILE A 192 -11.18 6.04 -8.47
C ILE A 192 -11.49 5.13 -7.29
N GLN A 193 -11.53 5.75 -6.11
CA GLN A 193 -11.83 5.07 -4.87
C GLN A 193 -13.35 5.15 -4.67
N ASN A 194 -14.08 4.06 -4.96
CA ASN A 194 -15.53 4.04 -4.75
C ASN A 194 -15.85 4.08 -3.24
N GLU A 195 -16.80 4.93 -2.86
CA GLU A 195 -17.33 5.03 -1.48
C GLU A 195 -17.95 3.71 -0.97
N ASP A 196 -18.41 2.84 -1.87
CA ASP A 196 -18.92 1.51 -1.49
C ASP A 196 -17.79 0.51 -1.18
N THR A 197 -16.61 0.66 -1.78
CA THR A 197 -15.40 -0.06 -1.37
C THR A 197 -14.86 0.49 -0.05
N LEU A 198 -15.13 1.77 0.26
CA LEU A 198 -14.85 2.36 1.57
C LEU A 198 -15.76 1.74 2.66
N LYS A 199 -17.06 1.54 2.45
CA LYS A 199 -17.93 0.96 3.50
C LYS A 199 -17.61 -0.49 3.86
N ALA A 200 -17.11 -1.29 2.91
CA ALA A 200 -16.63 -2.65 3.20
C ALA A 200 -15.20 -2.71 3.77
N LYS A 201 -14.38 -1.66 3.58
CA LYS A 201 -13.02 -1.53 4.14
C LYS A 201 -12.88 -0.53 5.31
N THR A 202 -13.93 0.17 5.72
CA THR A 202 -13.97 1.00 6.94
C THR A 202 -14.15 0.15 8.19
N SER A 203 -13.35 -0.90 8.34
CA SER A 203 -12.82 -1.14 9.66
C SER A 203 -11.57 -0.28 9.71
N ASN A 204 -11.67 0.91 10.29
CA ASN A 204 -10.52 1.76 10.64
C ASN A 204 -9.75 1.09 11.81
N LYS A 205 -9.43 -0.18 11.62
CA LYS A 205 -9.14 -1.14 12.68
C LYS A 205 -7.65 -1.38 12.61
N SER A 206 -6.93 -0.79 13.55
CA SER A 206 -5.51 -1.07 13.75
C SER A 206 -5.31 -2.58 13.84
N ILE A 207 -4.23 -3.08 13.22
CA ILE A 207 -3.82 -4.48 13.25
C ILE A 207 -2.42 -4.54 13.84
N ILE A 208 -2.16 -5.49 14.72
CA ILE A 208 -0.81 -5.82 15.18
C ILE A 208 -0.32 -7.01 14.38
N PHE A 209 0.90 -6.94 13.86
CA PHE A 209 1.58 -8.09 13.25
C PHE A 209 2.86 -8.41 14.02
N ILE A 210 2.96 -9.64 14.54
CA ILE A 210 4.18 -10.15 15.17
C ILE A 210 4.98 -10.88 14.10
N SER A 211 6.08 -10.25 13.66
CA SER A 211 7.07 -10.86 12.76
C SER A 211 8.10 -11.61 13.62
N HIS A 212 8.22 -12.92 13.46
CA HIS A 212 9.10 -13.76 14.28
C HIS A 212 9.62 -14.99 13.52
N SER A 213 10.70 -15.59 14.02
CA SER A 213 11.13 -16.93 13.62
C SER A 213 10.29 -17.98 14.34
N SER A 214 9.92 -19.06 13.66
CA SER A 214 9.16 -20.17 14.27
C SER A 214 9.90 -20.82 15.45
N ALA A 215 11.23 -20.71 15.51
CA ALA A 215 12.03 -21.17 16.64
C ALA A 215 11.75 -20.37 17.93
N ASP A 216 11.30 -19.12 17.80
CA ASP A 216 10.98 -18.22 18.92
C ASP A 216 9.51 -18.27 19.33
N LYS A 217 8.81 -19.35 18.99
CA LYS A 217 7.38 -19.52 19.28
C LYS A 217 7.04 -19.25 20.75
N LYS A 218 7.88 -19.68 21.70
CA LYS A 218 7.71 -19.40 23.14
C LYS A 218 7.45 -17.91 23.41
N TYR A 219 8.32 -17.05 22.89
CA TYR A 219 8.25 -15.61 23.10
C TYR A 219 7.09 -14.98 22.29
N GLY A 220 6.84 -15.48 21.08
CA GLY A 220 5.69 -15.05 20.28
C GLY A 220 4.35 -15.38 20.93
N ASP A 221 4.21 -16.56 21.55
CA ASP A 221 3.03 -16.97 22.30
C ASP A 221 2.82 -16.08 23.55
N ALA A 222 3.90 -15.77 24.29
CA ALA A 222 3.85 -14.86 25.43
C ALA A 222 3.39 -13.45 25.01
N LEU A 223 3.95 -12.90 23.93
CA LEU A 223 3.54 -11.62 23.37
C LEU A 223 2.08 -11.65 22.90
N ARG A 224 1.66 -12.71 22.22
CA ARG A 224 0.25 -12.91 21.83
C ARG A 224 -0.66 -12.85 23.05
N LYS A 225 -0.37 -13.66 24.07
CA LYS A 225 -1.19 -13.73 25.29
C LYS A 225 -1.27 -12.37 25.97
N PHE A 226 -0.15 -11.66 26.09
CA PHE A 226 -0.11 -10.29 26.60
C PHE A 226 -1.01 -9.35 25.78
N ILE A 227 -0.84 -9.31 24.46
CA ILE A 227 -1.60 -8.42 23.57
C ILE A 227 -3.11 -8.68 23.63
N ILE A 228 -3.53 -9.94 23.55
CA ILE A 228 -4.94 -10.32 23.66
C ILE A 228 -5.48 -9.99 25.07
N GLY A 229 -4.68 -10.21 26.11
CA GLY A 229 -5.01 -9.86 27.50
C GLY A 229 -5.24 -8.36 27.71
N LEU A 230 -4.58 -7.49 26.93
CA LEU A 230 -4.86 -6.04 26.94
C LEU A 230 -6.22 -5.68 26.32
N GLY A 231 -6.88 -6.61 25.62
CA GLY A 231 -8.17 -6.41 24.97
C GLY A 231 -8.10 -6.25 23.45
N VAL A 232 -6.96 -6.52 22.81
CA VAL A 232 -6.88 -6.62 21.35
C VAL A 232 -7.61 -7.89 20.91
N LYS A 233 -8.49 -7.78 19.91
CA LYS A 233 -9.26 -8.94 19.42
C LYS A 233 -8.39 -9.86 18.56
N ASP A 234 -8.71 -11.15 18.52
CA ASP A 234 -7.97 -12.13 17.72
C ASP A 234 -7.87 -11.73 16.24
N GLU A 235 -8.96 -11.21 15.65
CA GLU A 235 -8.95 -10.77 14.25
C GLU A 235 -8.12 -9.49 13.99
N GLN A 236 -7.61 -8.85 15.05
CA GLN A 236 -6.72 -7.69 14.98
C GLN A 236 -5.25 -8.04 15.22
N LEU A 237 -4.94 -9.31 15.46
CA LEU A 237 -3.59 -9.79 15.68
C LEU A 237 -3.23 -10.82 14.61
N ILE A 238 -2.16 -10.55 13.88
CA ILE A 238 -1.54 -11.51 12.97
C ILE A 238 -0.33 -12.12 13.69
N TYR A 239 -0.37 -13.44 13.88
CA TYR A 239 0.71 -14.23 14.44
C TYR A 239 0.60 -15.67 13.91
N THR A 240 1.42 -15.99 12.91
CA THR A 240 1.26 -17.19 12.07
C THR A 240 1.58 -18.50 12.77
N SER A 241 2.24 -18.47 13.93
CA SER A 241 2.50 -19.67 14.74
C SER A 241 1.34 -20.06 15.66
N HIS A 242 0.24 -19.30 15.68
CA HIS A 242 -0.97 -19.65 16.42
C HIS A 242 -2.18 -19.84 15.48
N PRO A 243 -2.97 -20.92 15.64
CA PRO A 243 -4.05 -21.26 14.71
C PRO A 243 -5.18 -20.22 14.63
N LEU A 244 -5.41 -19.45 15.70
CA LEU A 244 -6.45 -18.41 15.77
C LEU A 244 -6.04 -17.07 15.15
N ASN A 245 -4.76 -16.85 14.86
CA ASN A 245 -4.20 -15.56 14.41
C ASN A 245 -3.42 -15.70 13.10
N LYS A 246 -3.68 -16.79 12.39
CA LYS A 246 -3.05 -17.09 11.11
C LYS A 246 -3.69 -16.28 9.99
N ILE A 247 -2.93 -16.15 8.92
CA ILE A 247 -3.39 -15.60 7.66
C ILE A 247 -4.41 -16.57 7.05
N PRO A 248 -5.47 -16.08 6.37
CA PRO A 248 -6.43 -16.94 5.70
C PRO A 248 -5.75 -17.95 4.77
N LEU A 249 -6.35 -19.14 4.65
CA LEU A 249 -5.87 -20.18 3.76
C LEU A 249 -5.76 -19.63 2.32
N ASP A 250 -4.71 -20.04 1.60
CA ASP A 250 -4.41 -19.67 0.22
C ASP A 250 -4.08 -18.18 -0.04
N LYS A 251 -3.99 -17.34 1.02
CA LYS A 251 -3.49 -15.97 0.88
C LYS A 251 -1.98 -15.89 1.09
N ASN A 252 -1.31 -15.18 0.19
CA ASN A 252 0.07 -14.78 0.38
C ASN A 252 0.17 -13.73 1.51
N ILE A 253 1.18 -13.85 2.39
CA ILE A 253 1.36 -12.91 3.52
C ILE A 253 1.52 -11.45 3.08
N TYR A 254 2.22 -11.20 1.99
CA TYR A 254 2.42 -9.85 1.47
C TYR A 254 1.14 -9.29 0.86
N GLU A 255 0.36 -10.10 0.15
CA GLU A 255 -0.93 -9.69 -0.39
C GLU A 255 -1.92 -9.43 0.74
N TYR A 256 -1.95 -10.29 1.76
CA TYR A 256 -2.80 -10.08 2.92
C TYR A 256 -2.41 -8.81 3.68
N LEU A 257 -1.13 -8.60 4.00
CA LEU A 257 -0.67 -7.35 4.61
C LEU A 257 -0.98 -6.15 3.70
N ARG A 258 -0.88 -6.32 2.37
CA ARG A 258 -1.14 -5.26 1.38
C ARG A 258 -2.58 -4.85 1.22
N GLU A 259 -3.47 -5.83 1.16
CA GLU A 259 -4.91 -5.63 1.18
C GLU A 259 -5.37 -4.92 2.46
N ASN A 260 -4.60 -5.10 3.54
CA ASN A 260 -4.80 -4.47 4.84
C ASN A 260 -3.98 -3.17 5.04
N PHE A 261 -3.26 -2.62 4.04
CA PHE A 261 -2.49 -1.36 4.23
C PHE A 261 -3.33 -0.12 4.48
N ASN A 262 -4.61 -0.13 4.10
CA ASN A 262 -5.53 0.94 4.51
C ASN A 262 -5.82 0.90 6.02
N ASN A 263 -5.48 -0.19 6.71
CA ASN A 263 -5.51 -0.30 8.16
C ASN A 263 -4.15 0.14 8.72
N LYS A 264 -4.14 0.79 9.89
CA LYS A 264 -2.90 1.12 10.60
C LYS A 264 -2.24 -0.17 11.09
N VAL A 265 -1.28 -0.70 10.32
CA VAL A 265 -0.50 -1.87 10.72
C VAL A 265 0.60 -1.41 11.68
N PHE A 266 0.58 -1.99 12.88
CA PHE A 266 1.65 -1.86 13.87
C PHE A 266 2.43 -3.17 13.93
N MET A 267 3.70 -3.14 13.52
CA MET A 267 4.55 -4.32 13.51
C MET A 267 5.35 -4.45 14.81
N ILE A 268 5.44 -5.67 15.32
CA ILE A 268 6.39 -6.05 16.37
C ILE A 268 7.38 -7.00 15.71
N ILE A 269 8.65 -6.59 15.63
CA ILE A 269 9.72 -7.44 15.13
C ILE A 269 10.35 -8.13 16.32
N LEU A 270 10.19 -9.45 16.42
CA LEU A 270 10.80 -10.29 17.43
C LEU A 270 12.14 -10.84 16.90
N TRP A 271 13.20 -10.11 17.22
CA TRP A 271 14.56 -10.39 16.79
C TRP A 271 15.17 -11.59 17.51
N SER A 272 15.76 -12.49 16.73
CA SER A 272 16.66 -13.55 17.19
C SER A 272 17.72 -13.80 16.13
N ASP A 273 18.78 -14.53 16.45
CA ASP A 273 19.75 -14.93 15.42
C ASP A 273 19.09 -15.83 14.36
N THR A 274 18.11 -16.67 14.76
CA THR A 274 17.36 -17.49 13.79
C THR A 274 16.44 -16.66 12.89
N TYR A 275 15.94 -15.52 13.38
CA TYR A 275 15.19 -14.56 12.58
C TYR A 275 16.07 -13.97 11.45
N LEU A 276 17.32 -13.61 11.76
CA LEU A 276 18.27 -13.06 10.80
C LEU A 276 18.70 -14.06 9.72
N GLU A 277 18.57 -15.36 9.99
CA GLU A 277 18.86 -16.43 9.03
C GLU A 277 17.64 -16.86 8.21
N SER A 278 16.44 -16.37 8.53
CA SER A 278 15.19 -16.76 7.85
C SER A 278 14.86 -15.82 6.69
N PRO A 279 14.93 -16.28 5.43
CA PRO A 279 14.56 -15.44 4.28
C PRO A 279 13.11 -14.96 4.33
N ALA A 280 12.21 -15.77 4.89
CA ALA A 280 10.81 -15.39 5.07
C ALA A 280 10.66 -14.20 6.03
N CYS A 281 11.31 -14.25 7.20
CA CYS A 281 11.28 -13.17 8.20
C CYS A 281 11.91 -11.87 7.67
N LEU A 282 13.03 -11.99 6.92
CA LEU A 282 13.67 -10.82 6.30
C LEU A 282 12.81 -10.17 5.23
N ASN A 283 12.08 -10.98 4.44
CA ASN A 283 11.16 -10.47 3.44
C ASN A 283 9.92 -9.81 4.10
N GLU A 284 9.40 -10.36 5.21
CA GLU A 284 8.33 -9.74 6.03
C GLU A 284 8.75 -8.37 6.58
N MET A 285 9.97 -8.28 7.11
CA MET A 285 10.57 -7.02 7.56
C MET A 285 10.76 -6.01 6.41
N GLY A 286 11.22 -6.47 5.25
CA GLY A 286 11.35 -5.63 4.06
C GLY A 286 10.02 -5.05 3.60
N ALA A 287 8.95 -5.84 3.67
CA ALA A 287 7.60 -5.36 3.39
C ALA A 287 7.15 -4.27 4.38
N ALA A 288 7.46 -4.39 5.67
CA ALA A 288 7.15 -3.36 6.67
C ALA A 288 7.76 -2.00 6.32
N TRP A 289 9.01 -2.00 5.87
CA TRP A 289 9.73 -0.78 5.49
C TRP A 289 9.14 -0.12 4.24
N VAL A 290 8.90 -0.91 3.19
CA VAL A 290 8.28 -0.40 1.94
C VAL A 290 6.91 0.22 2.21
N THR A 291 6.22 -0.27 3.23
CA THR A 291 4.81 0.03 3.50
C THR A 291 4.64 1.04 4.63
N GLN A 292 5.75 1.59 5.13
CA GLN A 292 5.80 2.62 6.17
C GLN A 292 4.98 2.28 7.42
N SER A 293 4.90 0.98 7.76
CA SER A 293 4.22 0.54 8.98
C SER A 293 5.00 1.04 10.22
N ASP A 294 4.29 1.51 11.25
CA ASP A 294 4.95 1.78 12.54
C ASP A 294 5.40 0.45 13.14
N TYR A 295 6.60 0.41 13.71
CA TYR A 295 7.17 -0.82 14.24
C TYR A 295 7.85 -0.64 15.60
N THR A 296 7.91 -1.71 16.38
CA THR A 296 8.67 -1.82 17.63
C THR A 296 9.60 -3.02 17.57
N ASN A 297 10.85 -2.81 17.99
CA ASN A 297 11.83 -3.87 18.13
C ASN A 297 11.66 -4.57 19.49
N ILE A 298 11.57 -5.89 19.48
CA ILE A 298 11.63 -6.75 20.66
C ILE A 298 12.70 -7.82 20.41
N TYR A 299 13.54 -8.11 21.37
CA TYR A 299 14.67 -9.01 21.23
C TYR A 299 14.50 -10.24 22.10
N ASN A 300 14.75 -11.40 21.51
CA ASN A 300 14.99 -12.64 22.23
C ASN A 300 16.10 -12.41 23.30
N PRO A 301 16.01 -13.01 24.49
CA PRO A 301 17.01 -12.88 25.55
C PRO A 301 18.45 -13.13 25.13
N ASN A 302 18.64 -14.02 24.17
CA ASN A 302 19.93 -14.48 23.68
C ASN A 302 20.34 -13.81 22.36
N PHE A 303 19.68 -12.72 21.96
CA PHE A 303 19.98 -12.03 20.72
C PHE A 303 21.41 -11.47 20.68
N THR A 304 22.15 -11.76 19.60
CA THR A 304 23.51 -11.26 19.40
C THR A 304 23.50 -9.90 18.71
N PHE A 305 23.51 -8.81 19.47
CA PHE A 305 23.56 -7.44 18.91
C PHE A 305 24.79 -7.19 18.02
N GLY A 306 25.90 -7.89 18.25
CA GLY A 306 27.10 -7.81 17.43
C GLY A 306 27.01 -8.55 16.09
N ASN A 307 25.88 -9.18 15.77
CA ASN A 307 25.70 -9.89 14.51
C ASN A 307 25.69 -8.89 13.34
N PRO A 308 26.63 -8.96 12.38
CA PRO A 308 26.71 -7.99 11.28
C PRO A 308 25.43 -7.92 10.43
N LYS A 309 24.67 -9.02 10.32
CA LYS A 309 23.41 -9.06 9.56
C LYS A 309 22.34 -8.16 10.17
N TYR A 310 22.35 -7.99 11.50
CA TYR A 310 21.42 -7.11 12.18
C TYR A 310 21.54 -5.67 11.66
N HIS A 311 22.76 -5.14 11.59
CA HIS A 311 23.02 -3.77 11.12
C HIS A 311 22.85 -3.58 9.60
N GLN A 312 22.63 -4.65 8.84
CA GLN A 312 22.37 -4.63 7.40
C GLN A 312 20.87 -4.68 7.06
N CYS A 313 20.00 -4.77 8.07
CA CYS A 313 18.56 -4.83 7.89
C CYS A 313 17.96 -3.48 7.47
N ALA A 314 16.82 -3.51 6.77
CA ALA A 314 16.15 -2.33 6.23
C ALA A 314 15.48 -1.41 7.28
N VAL A 315 15.55 -1.76 8.57
CA VAL A 315 14.91 -1.02 9.67
C VAL A 315 15.97 -0.31 10.53
N ASP A 316 15.58 0.76 11.23
CA ASP A 316 16.53 1.52 12.05
C ASP A 316 16.90 0.73 13.30
N THR A 317 18.06 0.07 13.24
CA THR A 317 18.64 -0.69 14.36
C THR A 317 19.13 0.18 15.51
N ARG A 318 19.13 1.51 15.35
CA ARG A 318 19.41 2.46 16.44
C ARG A 318 18.17 2.74 17.29
N LYS A 319 16.99 2.32 16.85
CA LYS A 319 15.76 2.40 17.65
C LYS A 319 15.81 1.34 18.75
N MET A 320 15.98 1.80 19.99
CA MET A 320 15.96 0.95 21.17
C MET A 320 14.65 0.13 21.25
N GLY A 321 14.74 -1.06 21.84
CA GLY A 321 13.62 -1.98 21.95
C GLY A 321 13.72 -2.84 23.20
N ALA A 322 12.70 -3.65 23.46
CA ALA A 322 12.60 -4.47 24.66
C ALA A 322 13.43 -5.75 24.52
N VAL A 323 14.28 -6.08 25.48
CA VAL A 323 14.88 -7.42 25.57
C VAL A 323 14.01 -8.25 26.52
N LEU A 324 13.58 -9.45 26.10
CA LEU A 324 12.61 -10.28 26.83
C LEU A 324 13.21 -11.06 28.01
N ARG A 325 13.97 -10.40 28.86
CA ARG A 325 14.55 -10.98 30.09
C ARG A 325 13.66 -10.69 31.29
N ASN A 326 13.66 -11.55 32.31
CA ASN A 326 13.03 -11.21 33.58
C ASN A 326 13.90 -10.20 34.35
N ASP A 327 13.78 -8.93 33.97
CA ASP A 327 14.39 -7.80 34.66
C ASP A 327 13.46 -6.57 34.63
N GLU A 328 13.82 -5.57 35.44
CA GLU A 328 13.04 -4.33 35.56
C GLU A 328 13.01 -3.52 34.26
N HIS A 329 14.03 -3.65 33.40
CA HIS A 329 14.06 -2.98 32.09
C HIS A 329 13.02 -3.58 31.15
N CYS A 330 12.88 -4.90 31.12
CA CYS A 330 11.86 -5.58 30.33
C CYS A 330 10.47 -5.14 30.78
N LYS A 331 10.19 -5.17 32.10
CA LYS A 331 8.90 -4.73 32.65
C LYS A 331 8.57 -3.29 32.23
N ALA A 332 9.52 -2.36 32.37
CA ALA A 332 9.33 -0.98 31.96
C ALA A 332 8.99 -0.85 30.47
N ASN A 333 9.73 -1.55 29.60
CA ASN A 333 9.47 -1.55 28.16
C ASN A 333 8.10 -2.15 27.79
N MET A 334 7.64 -3.17 28.53
CA MET A 334 6.33 -3.76 28.31
C MET A 334 5.19 -2.84 28.75
N ILE A 335 5.40 -1.99 29.77
CA ILE A 335 4.48 -0.92 30.13
C ILE A 335 4.39 0.11 28.99
N GLU A 336 5.52 0.49 28.39
CA GLU A 336 5.54 1.38 27.23
C GLU A 336 4.80 0.77 26.02
N LEU A 337 5.02 -0.52 25.77
CA LEU A 337 4.30 -1.26 24.73
C LEU A 337 2.79 -1.27 25.00
N LYS A 338 2.37 -1.53 26.25
CA LYS A 338 0.95 -1.45 26.66
C LYS A 338 0.37 -0.07 26.40
N ASN A 339 1.08 1.01 26.72
CA ASN A 339 0.61 2.38 26.49
C ASN A 339 0.47 2.67 24.99
N LYS A 340 1.41 2.20 24.17
CA LYS A 340 1.35 2.31 22.71
C LYS A 340 0.15 1.55 22.14
N ILE A 341 -0.05 0.30 22.54
CA ILE A 341 -1.19 -0.53 22.10
C ILE A 341 -2.51 0.09 22.55
N SER A 342 -2.62 0.51 23.82
CA SER A 342 -3.82 1.19 24.34
C SER A 342 -4.19 2.41 23.50
N LYS A 343 -3.22 3.25 23.13
CA LYS A 343 -3.44 4.41 22.26
C LYS A 343 -3.85 4.00 20.83
N LEU A 344 -3.17 3.03 20.24
CA LEU A 344 -3.42 2.56 18.87
C LEU A 344 -4.81 1.92 18.69
N PHE A 345 -5.31 1.29 19.75
CA PHE A 345 -6.55 0.52 19.75
C PHE A 345 -7.69 1.17 20.57
N ASN A 346 -7.44 2.34 21.16
CA ASN A 346 -8.36 3.06 22.05
C ASN A 346 -8.89 2.17 23.19
N LEU A 347 -8.00 1.40 23.81
CA LEU A 347 -8.34 0.44 24.87
C LEU A 347 -8.29 1.10 26.24
N LYS A 348 -9.32 0.87 27.04
CA LYS A 348 -9.33 1.17 28.48
C LYS A 348 -8.91 -0.08 29.23
N ILE A 349 -7.73 -0.04 29.83
CA ILE A 349 -7.12 -1.18 30.51
C ILE A 349 -7.20 -0.93 32.02
N ASP A 350 -7.75 -1.88 32.75
CA ASP A 350 -7.75 -1.85 34.22
C ASP A 350 -6.32 -2.09 34.74
N GLU A 351 -5.81 -1.19 35.57
CA GLU A 351 -4.41 -1.25 36.03
C GLU A 351 -4.15 -2.48 36.91
N LYS A 352 -5.11 -2.92 37.73
CA LYS A 352 -4.92 -4.12 38.57
C LYS A 352 -4.83 -5.39 37.72
N HIS A 353 -5.71 -5.52 36.73
CA HIS A 353 -5.66 -6.60 35.76
C HIS A 353 -4.36 -6.58 34.95
N PHE A 354 -3.91 -5.39 34.52
CA PHE A 354 -2.66 -5.24 33.81
C PHE A 354 -1.44 -5.70 34.62
N MET A 355 -1.37 -5.42 35.93
CA MET A 355 -0.27 -5.90 36.76
C MET A 355 -0.20 -7.42 36.80
N VAL A 356 -1.35 -8.10 36.94
CA VAL A 356 -1.41 -9.58 36.90
C VAL A 356 -0.97 -10.10 35.53
N LEU A 357 -1.44 -9.48 34.45
CA LEU A 357 -1.07 -9.84 33.08
C LEU A 357 0.42 -9.65 32.81
N LEU A 358 1.02 -8.58 33.34
CA LEU A 358 2.45 -8.32 33.24
C LEU A 358 3.26 -9.39 33.99
N ASP A 359 2.85 -9.74 35.22
CA ASP A 359 3.50 -10.80 35.99
C ASP A 359 3.42 -12.16 35.30
N GLU A 360 2.27 -12.48 34.67
CA GLU A 360 2.14 -13.69 33.84
C GLU A 360 3.05 -13.66 32.62
N PHE A 361 3.10 -12.53 31.91
CA PHE A 361 3.98 -12.37 30.76
C PHE A 361 5.46 -12.60 31.14
N ILE A 362 5.90 -12.05 32.27
CA ILE A 362 7.27 -12.23 32.76
C ILE A 362 7.56 -13.71 33.06
N LYS A 363 6.61 -14.44 33.66
CA LYS A 363 6.75 -15.89 33.89
C LYS A 363 6.80 -16.69 32.59
N ASP A 364 6.07 -16.27 31.57
CA ASP A 364 5.99 -16.98 30.29
C ASP A 364 7.29 -16.82 29.45
N ILE A 365 8.10 -15.79 29.72
CA ILE A 365 9.37 -15.54 29.01
C ILE A 365 10.61 -16.04 29.77
N GLU A 366 10.51 -16.35 31.06
CA GLU A 366 11.50 -17.15 31.82
C GLU A 366 11.62 -18.56 31.22
#